data_AF-A0A554X159-F1
#
_entry.id   AF-A0A554X159-F1
#
_cell.length_a   1.000
_cell.length_b   1.000
_cell.length_c   1.000
_cell.angle_alpha   90.00
_cell.angle_beta   90.00
_cell.angle_gamma   90.00
#
_symmetry.space_group_name_H-M   'P 1'
#
loop_
_entity.id
_entity.type
_entity.pdbx_description
1 polymer ?
#
loop_
_entity_poly.entity_id
_entity_poly.type
_entity_poly.pdbx_seq_one_letter_code
_entity_poly.pdbx_strand_id
1 'polypeptide(L)' 'MFSYISLEERVPARHPLRELRGLVDALLASMSAEFEAVYARRGRPSVPPEMLLKALLLQILFSIRSMPSWWGRR' A
#
# COMPACT_ATOMS: atom_id res chain seq x y z
N MET A 1 11.95 16.66 -11.44
CA MET A 1 12.94 16.29 -10.42
C MET A 1 12.58 14.90 -9.92
N PHE A 2 13.39 13.88 -10.22
CA PHE A 2 13.18 12.51 -9.74
C PHE A 2 14.09 12.25 -8.54
N SER A 3 13.53 11.70 -7.46
CA SER A 3 14.29 11.31 -6.27
C SER A 3 14.71 9.84 -6.42
N TYR A 4 16.01 9.58 -6.45
CA TYR A 4 16.63 8.25 -6.59
C TYR A 4 16.76 7.48 -5.27
N ILE A 5 15.98 7.84 -4.26
CA ILE A 5 16.03 7.17 -2.95
C ILE A 5 15.21 5.88 -3.06
N SER A 6 15.81 4.75 -2.73
CA SER A 6 15.12 3.45 -2.73
C SER A 6 13.99 3.42 -1.70
N LEU A 7 12.98 2.58 -1.92
CA LEU A 7 11.90 2.37 -0.94
C LEU A 7 12.45 1.81 0.37
N GLU A 8 13.51 1.01 0.27
CA GLU A 8 14.21 0.36 1.36
C GLU A 8 14.93 1.37 2.25
N GLU A 9 15.42 2.47 1.67
CA GLU A 9 15.98 3.62 2.41
C GLU A 9 14.90 4.48 3.07
N ARG A 10 13.68 4.54 2.51
CA ARG A 10 12.58 5.36 3.06
C ARG A 10 11.81 4.67 4.17
N VAL A 11 11.69 3.34 4.13
CA VAL A 11 10.92 2.56 5.11
C VAL A 11 11.89 1.78 5.99
N PRO A 12 12.06 2.16 7.28
CA PRO A 12 12.99 1.47 8.17
C PRO A 12 12.79 -0.05 8.22
N ALA A 13 13.85 -0.81 8.44
CA ALA A 13 13.80 -2.28 8.48
C ALA A 13 12.83 -2.82 9.54
N ARG A 14 12.69 -2.12 10.68
CA ARG A 14 11.77 -2.46 11.77
C ARG A 14 10.38 -1.84 11.64
N HIS A 15 10.05 -1.25 10.48
CA HIS A 15 8.76 -0.60 10.30
C HIS A 15 7.65 -1.66 10.12
N PRO A 16 6.51 -1.57 10.84
CA PRO A 16 5.42 -2.57 10.76
C PRO A 16 4.87 -2.79 9.35
N LEU A 17 4.94 -1.77 8.47
CA LEU A 17 4.54 -1.91 7.07
C LEU A 17 5.33 -2.98 6.30
N ARG A 18 6.56 -3.33 6.72
CA ARG A 18 7.34 -4.37 6.03
C ARG A 18 6.73 -5.76 6.25
N GLU A 19 6.31 -6.07 7.48
CA GLU A 19 5.60 -7.32 7.79
C GLU A 19 4.23 -7.34 7.12
N LEU A 20 3.49 -6.23 7.21
CA LEU A 20 2.19 -6.10 6.57
C LEU A 20 2.28 -6.26 5.05
N ARG A 21 3.32 -5.71 4.41
CA ARG A 21 3.57 -5.88 2.97
C ARG A 21 3.70 -7.36 2.62
N GLY A 22 4.47 -8.13 3.39
CA GLY A 22 4.62 -9.57 3.14
C GLY A 22 3.29 -10.33 3.22
N LEU A 23 2.49 -10.04 4.25
CA LEU A 23 1.17 -10.65 4.43
C LEU A 23 0.21 -10.28 3.29
N VAL A 24 0.13 -8.99 2.96
CA VAL A 24 -0.76 -8.47 1.91
C VAL A 24 -0.35 -8.99 0.53
N ASP A 25 0.96 -9.06 0.25
CA ASP A 25 1.48 -9.61 -1.01
C ASP A 25 1.09 -11.09 -1.16
N ALA A 26 1.20 -11.90 -0.10
CA ALA A 26 0.80 -13.31 -0.11
C ALA A 26 -0.72 -13.48 -0.29
N LEU A 27 -1.52 -12.66 0.39
CA LEU A 27 -2.98 -12.69 0.25
C LEU A 27 -3.40 -12.31 -1.18
N LEU A 28 -2.87 -11.22 -1.73
CA LEU A 28 -3.20 -10.78 -3.08
C LEU A 28 -2.74 -11.78 -4.13
N ALA A 29 -1.62 -12.48 -3.92
CA ALA A 29 -1.18 -13.56 -4.79
C ALA A 29 -2.15 -14.76 -4.77
N SER A 30 -2.78 -15.04 -3.63
CA SER A 30 -3.82 -16.09 -3.57
C SER A 30 -5.08 -15.75 -4.36
N MET A 31 -5.29 -14.47 -4.70
CA MET A 31 -6.45 -13.95 -5.44
C MET A 31 -6.15 -13.71 -6.93
N SER A 32 -5.04 -14.23 -7.45
CA SER A 32 -4.62 -13.96 -8.84
C SER A 32 -5.66 -14.39 -9.87
N ALA A 33 -6.37 -15.50 -9.65
CA ALA A 33 -7.39 -15.98 -10.59
C ALA A 33 -8.57 -15.00 -10.73
N GLU A 34 -8.98 -14.40 -9.61
CA GLU A 34 -10.03 -13.39 -9.54
C GLU A 34 -9.59 -12.10 -10.22
N PHE A 35 -8.33 -11.68 -10.03
CA PHE A 35 -7.80 -10.50 -10.71
C PHE A 35 -7.70 -10.70 -12.23
N GLU A 36 -7.26 -11.87 -12.70
CA GLU A 36 -7.23 -12.21 -14.13
C GLU A 36 -8.60 -12.10 -14.81
N ALA A 37 -9.69 -12.38 -14.09
CA ALA A 37 -11.04 -12.22 -14.62
C ALA A 37 -11.44 -10.74 -14.81
N VAL A 38 -10.88 -9.83 -14.03
CA VAL A 38 -11.19 -8.39 -14.04
C VAL A 38 -10.20 -7.60 -14.92
N TYR A 39 -9.02 -8.15 -15.18
CA TYR A 39 -8.03 -7.54 -16.07
C TYR A 39 -8.56 -7.36 -17.49
N ALA A 40 -8.39 -6.15 -18.03
CA ALA A 40 -8.74 -5.85 -19.41
C ALA A 40 -7.88 -6.65 -20.38
N ARG A 41 -8.48 -7.59 -21.11
CA ARG A 41 -7.77 -8.44 -22.11
C ARG A 41 -7.39 -7.69 -23.40
N ARG A 42 -8.00 -6.52 -23.65
CA ARG A 42 -7.80 -5.67 -24.84
C ARG A 42 -7.93 -4.19 -24.46
N GLY A 43 -7.24 -3.32 -25.19
CA GLY A 43 -7.26 -1.87 -24.95
C GLY A 43 -6.11 -1.38 -24.07
N ARG A 44 -6.23 -0.18 -23.48
CA ARG A 44 -5.22 0.36 -22.55
C ARG A 44 -5.28 -0.44 -21.25
N PRO A 45 -4.17 -1.05 -20.79
CA PRO A 45 -4.16 -1.77 -19.53
C PRO A 45 -4.54 -0.82 -18.39
N SER A 46 -5.48 -1.24 -17.55
CA SER A 46 -5.80 -0.58 -16.29
C SER A 46 -4.62 -0.72 -15.32
N VAL A 47 -4.59 0.12 -14.28
CA VAL A 47 -3.71 -0.15 -13.13
C VAL A 47 -4.14 -1.50 -12.52
N PRO A 48 -3.18 -2.39 -12.19
CA PRO A 48 -3.44 -3.62 -11.46
C PRO A 48 -4.39 -3.44 -10.27
N PRO A 49 -5.48 -4.21 -10.14
CA PRO A 49 -6.40 -4.11 -9.01
C PRO A 49 -5.69 -4.32 -7.67
N GLU A 50 -4.68 -5.19 -7.59
CA GLU A 50 -3.85 -5.39 -6.41
C GLU A 50 -3.07 -4.12 -6.00
N MET A 51 -2.66 -3.28 -6.95
CA MET A 51 -2.00 -2.01 -6.64
C MET A 51 -2.99 -0.98 -6.10
N LEU A 52 -4.22 -0.98 -6.60
CA LEU A 52 -5.30 -0.14 -6.07
C LEU A 52 -5.64 -0.56 -4.64
N LEU A 53 -5.74 -1.86 -4.36
CA LEU A 53 -6.00 -2.39 -3.02
C LEU A 53 -4.89 -2.04 -2.03
N LYS A 54 -3.61 -2.18 -2.43
CA LYS A 54 -2.46 -1.74 -1.61
C LYS A 54 -2.51 -0.23 -1.31
N ALA A 55 -2.85 0.59 -2.31
CA ALA A 55 -2.98 2.02 -2.13
C ALA A 55 -4.12 2.39 -1.18
N LEU A 56 -5.29 1.73 -1.29
CA LEU A 56 -6.42 1.93 -0.38
C LEU A 56 -6.08 1.52 1.05
N LEU A 57 -5.37 0.40 1.24
CA LEU A 57 -4.92 -0.03 2.54
C LEU A 57 -3.99 1.01 3.19
N LEU A 58 -3.00 1.51 2.44
CA LEU A 58 -2.14 2.60 2.92
C LEU A 58 -2.95 3.84 3.26
N GLN A 59 -3.87 4.24 2.39
CA GLN A 59 -4.75 5.38 2.62
C GLN A 59 -5.49 5.22 3.96
N ILE A 60 -6.09 4.06 4.22
CA ILE A 60 -6.82 3.80 5.47
C ILE A 60 -5.89 3.86 6.69
N LEU A 61 -4.74 3.18 6.64
CA LEU A 61 -3.77 3.14 7.75
C LEU A 61 -3.26 4.53 8.14
N PHE A 62 -3.12 5.42 7.16
CA PHE A 62 -2.63 6.79 7.37
C PHE A 62 -3.73 7.85 7.34
N SER A 63 -5.00 7.46 7.25
CA SER A 63 -6.11 8.42 7.20
C SER A 63 -6.40 9.04 8.57
N ILE A 64 -6.10 8.34 9.67
CA ILE A 64 -6.34 8.84 11.03
C ILE A 64 -5.10 9.57 11.50
N ARG A 65 -5.17 10.90 11.54
CA ARG A 65 -4.09 11.72 12.11
C ARG A 65 -4.08 11.57 13.63
N SER A 66 -2.95 11.15 14.19
CA SER A 66 -2.76 11.12 15.64
C SER A 66 -2.94 12.53 16.21
N MET A 67 -3.79 12.67 17.23
CA MET A 67 -3.93 13.91 17.97
C MET A 67 -2.58 14.26 18.62
N PRO A 68 -2.04 15.48 18.43
CA PRO A 68 -0.80 15.87 19.08
C PRO A 68 -0.97 15.79 20.59
N SER A 69 -0.04 15.14 21.28
CA SER A 69 -0.02 14.96 22.75
C SER A 69 0.07 16.27 23.56
N TRP A 70 0.06 17.42 22.88
CA TRP A 70 0.18 18.77 23.43
C TRP A 70 -1.18 19.48 23.55
N TRP A 71 -2.26 18.91 23.02
CA TRP A 71 -3.57 19.59 22.88
C TRP A 71 -4.39 19.74 24.18
N GLY A 72 -3.85 19.36 25.35
CA GLY A 72 -4.53 19.47 26.65
C GLY A 72 -3.75 20.24 27.72
N ARG A 73 -2.69 20.97 27.35
CA ARG A 73 -1.85 21.75 28.28
C ARG A 73 -2.17 23.25 28.30
N ARG A 74 -3.44 23.63 28.14
CA ARG A 74 -3.94 24.97 28.48
C ARG A 74 -5.20 24.87 29.29
#